data_AF-A0A6P7X677-F1
#
_entry.id   AF-A0A6P7X677-F1
#
_cell.length_a   1.000
_cell.length_b   1.000
_cell.length_c   1.000
_cell.angle_alpha   90.00
_cell.angle_beta   90.00
_cell.angle_gamma   90.00
#
_symmetry.space_group_name_H-M   'P 1'
#
loop_
_entity.id
_entity.type
_entity.pdbx_description
1 polymer ?
#
loop_
_entity_poly.entity_id
_entity_poly.type
_entity_poly.pdbx_seq_one_letter_code
_entity_poly.pdbx_strand_id
1 'polypeptide(L)'
;MSNAKEKKRAKKLRNQPSNVILPFSDIGAGCSGKSHQDGERTFQPAQPEVHSGTLQHQKLGHPFHGAYYKQQPSTSRGERRGRGGREQGVSQEIPKYITGITFAQARAAEISAMLKAVSQKTANSLVFQCLPRHMRRRSMGHNVKRLPRRLREIALREVDKVAHLKKEQSKNKCRKARRRHINLQLEFNRRQKKNIWLETHIWHAKRFHMLKKWGYCLGDRPTAKCYRACYRAMTKYCLLQDLSYFCCLELMGEEEKLLNALSRLSSTDAGPTFAAVQCLSGKRQGSLVLYKADRYPRDSLGPVTFIWKPRNGPFNPSETRQLWIWAHPALKKDILMELKRVCQCAEITDTNSCTAEPIPVPHLEEKPAVGAKTVGKKRKRKSGEGERVVPVKKIIGDGTRDSLHPYYWVSQDTGIKISDLTMEIMRFRLIGPLSHCVLGEVLKAAPVHSELETIEFGPHQWWTEHCRSPDDVARHRQQETIFHLLQGISSPAEIPAGVVLGLTVGDPRLNLPRKRTKAMPDLSKYSALLPFVISVKKQHGYTDFKQNSQLGMRLFGYTILTP
;
A
#
# COMPACT_ATOMS: atom_id res chain seq x y z
N MET A 1 45.79 48.40 19.66
CA MET A 1 44.32 48.30 19.87
C MET A 1 43.83 49.62 20.43
N SER A 2 42.83 50.30 19.82
CA SER A 2 42.52 51.70 20.20
C SER A 2 41.81 51.81 21.57
N ASN A 3 42.32 52.70 22.41
CA ASN A 3 41.82 53.06 23.75
C ASN A 3 40.30 53.38 23.79
N ALA A 4 39.73 53.78 22.65
CA ALA A 4 38.30 54.04 22.50
C ALA A 4 37.41 52.78 22.56
N LYS A 5 37.88 51.63 22.04
CA LYS A 5 37.15 50.35 22.12
C LYS A 5 37.09 49.86 23.57
N GLU A 6 38.15 50.08 24.31
CA GLU A 6 38.27 49.70 25.73
C GLU A 6 37.39 50.56 26.63
N LYS A 7 37.37 51.88 26.44
CA LYS A 7 36.45 52.80 27.14
C LYS A 7 34.97 52.49 26.85
N LYS A 8 34.60 52.15 25.60
CA LYS A 8 33.22 51.71 25.26
C LYS A 8 32.86 50.38 25.92
N ARG A 9 33.80 49.44 26.04
CA ARG A 9 33.61 48.16 26.72
C ARG A 9 33.45 48.35 28.22
N ALA A 10 34.30 49.16 28.85
CA ALA A 10 34.21 49.50 30.27
C ALA A 10 32.86 50.16 30.62
N LYS A 11 32.37 51.08 29.77
CA LYS A 11 31.04 51.70 29.96
C LYS A 11 29.88 50.69 29.84
N LYS A 12 30.02 49.63 29.02
CA LYS A 12 29.04 48.53 28.91
C LYS A 12 29.10 47.53 30.06
N LEU A 13 30.26 47.36 30.69
CA LEU A 13 30.46 46.45 31.82
C LEU A 13 30.12 47.09 33.18
N ARG A 14 29.94 48.42 33.24
CA ARG A 14 29.67 49.19 34.47
C ARG A 14 28.46 48.71 35.28
N ASN A 15 27.50 48.05 34.64
CA ASN A 15 26.26 47.56 35.26
C ASN A 15 26.15 46.02 35.26
N GLN A 16 27.25 45.27 35.03
CA GLN A 16 27.19 43.82 35.15
C GLN A 16 27.18 43.41 36.63
N PRO A 17 26.31 42.48 37.04
CA PRO A 17 26.32 41.98 38.41
C PRO A 17 27.62 41.19 38.65
N SER A 18 28.20 41.32 39.84
CA SER A 18 29.52 40.79 40.21
C SER A 18 29.64 39.26 40.07
N ASN A 19 28.49 38.58 39.96
CA ASN A 19 28.36 37.15 39.79
C ASN A 19 28.49 36.67 38.32
N VAL A 20 29.03 37.45 37.36
CA VAL A 20 29.18 37.01 35.95
C VAL A 20 30.65 37.09 35.49
N ILE A 21 31.24 35.96 35.09
CA ILE A 21 32.62 35.88 34.58
C ILE A 21 32.60 35.66 33.07
N LEU A 22 33.30 36.51 32.31
CA LEU A 22 33.56 36.30 30.88
C LEU A 22 35.01 35.81 30.72
N PRO A 23 35.27 34.55 30.33
CA PRO A 23 36.63 34.08 30.14
C PRO A 23 37.30 34.86 29.01
N PHE A 24 38.45 35.44 29.30
CA PHE A 24 39.32 36.05 28.30
C PHE A 24 39.82 34.95 27.37
N SER A 25 39.55 35.07 26.06
CA SER A 25 40.27 34.31 25.05
C SER A 25 40.62 35.24 23.90
N ASP A 26 41.90 35.22 23.54
CA ASP A 26 42.50 35.95 22.44
C ASP A 26 41.76 35.63 21.13
N ILE A 27 41.08 36.65 20.57
CA ILE A 27 40.71 36.64 19.17
C ILE A 27 41.99 37.00 18.40
N GLY A 28 42.78 35.96 18.12
CA GLY A 28 43.89 36.00 17.18
C GLY A 28 43.41 36.26 15.75
N ALA A 29 44.26 36.98 15.03
CA ALA A 29 44.17 37.47 13.66
C ALA A 29 43.49 36.53 12.63
N GLY A 30 42.57 37.10 11.85
CA GLY A 30 42.09 36.56 10.58
C GLY A 30 41.55 37.69 9.70
N CYS A 31 42.35 38.09 8.71
CA CYS A 31 42.06 39.13 7.72
C CYS A 31 40.66 39.03 7.09
N SER A 32 39.95 40.16 7.02
CA SER A 32 39.31 40.60 5.77
C SER A 32 38.98 42.09 5.86
N GLY A 33 39.83 42.90 5.24
CA GLY A 33 39.48 44.27 4.88
C GLY A 33 38.42 44.22 3.79
N LYS A 34 37.31 44.94 4.00
CA LYS A 34 36.43 45.40 2.93
C LYS A 34 36.09 46.86 3.21
N SER A 35 36.74 47.73 2.46
CA SER A 35 36.38 49.12 2.26
C SER A 35 35.03 49.21 1.54
N HIS A 36 34.12 50.02 2.08
CA HIS A 36 32.96 50.52 1.37
C HIS A 36 33.33 51.84 0.68
N GLN A 37 33.02 51.97 -0.60
CA GLN A 37 32.70 53.26 -1.21
C GLN A 37 31.47 53.08 -2.12
N ASP A 38 30.56 54.02 -1.96
CA ASP A 38 29.31 54.20 -2.69
C ASP A 38 29.53 54.59 -4.15
N GLY A 39 28.53 54.35 -5.02
CA GLY A 39 28.49 54.95 -6.36
C GLY A 39 27.46 54.33 -7.31
N GLU A 40 26.30 54.99 -7.40
CA GLU A 40 25.34 55.11 -8.51
C GLU A 40 25.43 54.26 -9.82
N ARG A 41 24.21 53.90 -10.27
CA ARG A 41 23.63 54.06 -11.63
C ARG A 41 23.59 52.90 -12.66
N THR A 42 22.32 52.64 -13.05
CA THR A 42 21.80 52.42 -14.42
C THR A 42 21.60 50.98 -14.94
N PHE A 43 20.62 50.90 -15.84
CA PHE A 43 19.70 49.83 -16.22
C PHE A 43 20.11 49.03 -17.50
N GLN A 44 19.75 47.74 -17.49
CA GLN A 44 19.37 46.81 -18.60
C GLN A 44 20.42 46.36 -19.67
N PRO A 45 20.10 45.44 -20.62
CA PRO A 45 20.13 43.97 -20.45
C PRO A 45 20.85 43.22 -21.60
N ALA A 46 21.33 41.99 -21.41
CA ALA A 46 21.65 41.11 -22.55
C ALA A 46 21.62 39.61 -22.19
N GLN A 47 21.16 38.84 -23.16
CA GLN A 47 20.80 37.41 -23.19
C GLN A 47 22.03 36.52 -23.54
N PRO A 48 21.87 35.18 -23.60
CA PRO A 48 22.89 34.18 -23.25
C PRO A 48 23.61 33.60 -24.46
N GLU A 49 24.80 33.03 -24.25
CA GLU A 49 25.38 32.06 -25.17
C GLU A 49 26.08 30.89 -24.47
N VAL A 50 26.15 29.83 -25.27
CA VAL A 50 26.40 28.41 -25.00
C VAL A 50 27.89 28.08 -25.14
N HIS A 51 28.25 26.87 -24.68
CA HIS A 51 29.42 26.01 -25.06
C HIS A 51 30.52 25.92 -23.98
N SER A 52 31.25 24.83 -23.79
CA SER A 52 31.13 23.37 -24.02
C SER A 52 32.46 22.75 -23.55
N GLY A 53 32.45 21.57 -22.91
CA GLY A 53 33.61 20.68 -22.71
C GLY A 53 34.70 21.18 -21.74
N THR A 54 35.58 20.39 -21.13
CA THR A 54 35.77 18.93 -21.00
C THR A 54 36.63 18.70 -19.74
N LEU A 55 36.40 17.56 -19.10
CA LEU A 55 37.11 16.86 -18.03
C LEU A 55 38.54 17.31 -17.63
N GLN A 56 38.78 17.41 -16.33
CA GLN A 56 39.95 16.77 -15.70
C GLN A 56 39.69 16.40 -14.22
N HIS A 57 40.08 15.16 -13.90
CA HIS A 57 40.05 14.51 -12.60
C HIS A 57 40.81 15.29 -11.51
N GLN A 58 40.22 15.43 -10.33
CA GLN A 58 40.98 15.40 -9.07
C GLN A 58 40.16 14.71 -7.98
N LYS A 59 40.74 13.61 -7.47
CA LYS A 59 40.30 12.82 -6.32
C LYS A 59 40.36 13.68 -5.05
N LEU A 60 39.26 13.79 -4.32
CA LEU A 60 39.26 14.15 -2.90
C LEU A 60 38.27 13.24 -2.14
N GLY A 61 38.82 12.47 -1.22
CA GLY A 61 38.11 11.50 -0.40
C GLY A 61 37.15 12.16 0.58
N HIS A 62 35.94 11.62 0.64
CA HIS A 62 34.94 11.94 1.66
C HIS A 62 35.19 11.13 2.93
N PRO A 63 35.33 11.75 4.11
CA PRO A 63 35.21 11.03 5.36
C PRO A 63 33.74 10.73 5.65
N PHE A 64 33.42 9.44 5.63
CA PHE A 64 32.23 8.87 6.24
C PHE A 64 32.28 9.10 7.75
N HIS A 65 31.30 9.81 8.33
CA HIS A 65 31.03 9.73 9.76
C HIS A 65 29.73 8.95 9.99
N GLY A 66 29.91 7.66 10.28
CA GLY A 66 28.89 6.80 10.86
C GLY A 66 28.60 7.24 12.29
N ALA A 67 27.33 7.46 12.60
CA ALA A 67 26.85 7.67 13.95
C ALA A 67 26.84 6.32 14.70
N TYR A 68 27.92 6.01 15.40
CA TYR A 68 27.93 4.99 16.44
C TYR A 68 27.33 5.56 17.72
N TYR A 69 26.14 5.08 18.06
CA TYR A 69 25.61 5.15 19.42
C TYR A 69 26.49 4.25 20.31
N LYS A 70 27.35 4.84 21.14
CA LYS A 70 27.95 4.13 22.29
C LYS A 70 27.02 4.31 23.49
N GLN A 71 26.35 3.22 23.85
CA GLN A 71 25.76 3.03 25.17
C GLN A 71 26.89 3.05 26.20
N GLN A 72 26.76 3.87 27.25
CA GLN A 72 27.64 3.78 28.40
C GLN A 72 27.22 2.59 29.27
N PRO A 73 28.14 1.73 29.71
CA PRO A 73 27.84 0.68 30.68
C PRO A 73 27.70 1.28 32.08
N SER A 74 26.59 0.95 32.71
CA SER A 74 26.39 1.00 34.15
C SER A 74 27.17 -0.13 34.81
N THR A 75 28.22 0.17 35.57
CA THR A 75 28.64 -0.59 36.77
C THR A 75 29.87 0.06 37.41
N SER A 76 29.75 0.42 38.69
CA SER A 76 30.84 0.20 39.63
C SER A 76 30.24 -0.20 40.98
N ARG A 77 30.28 -1.51 41.21
CA ARG A 77 30.09 -2.13 42.52
C ARG A 77 31.08 -1.53 43.51
N GLY A 78 30.62 -1.31 44.73
CA GLY A 78 31.47 -0.90 45.83
C GLY A 78 32.41 -2.01 46.27
N GLU A 79 33.64 -1.63 46.58
CA GLU A 79 34.52 -2.40 47.46
C GLU A 79 35.13 -1.43 48.47
N ARG A 80 34.91 -1.76 49.74
CA ARG A 80 35.36 -1.03 50.92
C ARG A 80 36.86 -1.23 51.09
N ARG A 81 37.63 -0.14 51.18
CA ARG A 81 38.82 -0.10 52.03
C ARG A 81 38.75 1.16 52.88
N GLY A 82 38.56 0.94 54.18
CA GLY A 82 38.54 2.00 55.16
C GLY A 82 39.92 2.62 55.33
N ARG A 83 39.96 3.94 55.42
CA ARG A 83 40.85 4.71 56.30
C ARG A 83 40.06 5.94 56.74
N GLY A 84 39.93 6.09 58.06
CA GLY A 84 39.10 7.11 58.69
C GLY A 84 39.54 8.53 58.35
N GLY A 85 38.59 9.46 58.43
CA GLY A 85 38.86 10.88 58.34
C GLY A 85 37.66 11.70 57.91
N ARG A 86 36.85 12.11 58.90
CA ARG A 86 35.86 13.20 58.89
C ARG A 86 34.73 13.17 57.83
N GLU A 87 33.51 13.06 58.35
CA GLU A 87 32.31 13.61 57.72
C GLU A 87 32.56 15.10 57.39
N GLN A 88 32.65 15.42 56.10
CA GLN A 88 32.42 16.77 55.59
C GLN A 88 31.13 16.72 54.78
N GLY A 89 30.08 17.33 55.32
CA GLY A 89 28.83 17.53 54.60
C GLY A 89 29.12 18.23 53.27
N VAL A 90 28.73 17.59 52.16
CA VAL A 90 28.68 18.24 50.86
C VAL A 90 27.51 19.22 50.90
N SER A 91 27.76 20.40 51.43
CA SER A 91 26.94 21.56 51.13
C SER A 91 27.01 21.74 49.61
N GLN A 92 25.86 21.66 48.94
CA GLN A 92 25.76 22.09 47.55
C GLN A 92 25.98 23.62 47.56
N GLU A 93 27.24 24.06 47.48
CA GLU A 93 27.55 25.46 47.29
C GLU A 93 26.97 25.91 45.94
N ILE A 94 25.94 26.77 46.02
CA ILE A 94 25.35 27.42 44.85
C ILE A 94 26.49 28.17 44.13
N PRO A 95 26.67 27.97 42.80
CA PRO A 95 27.73 28.65 42.07
C PRO A 95 27.62 30.17 42.26
N LYS A 96 28.63 30.78 42.90
CA LYS A 96 28.68 32.22 43.20
C LYS A 96 28.83 33.07 41.93
N TYR A 97 29.26 32.46 40.82
CA TYR A 97 29.53 33.13 39.55
C TYR A 97 29.05 32.31 38.34
N ILE A 98 28.32 32.93 37.41
CA ILE A 98 27.92 32.36 36.11
C ILE A 98 28.94 32.73 35.03
N THR A 99 29.31 31.76 34.20
CA THR A 99 30.14 32.05 33.03
C THR A 99 29.25 32.69 31.96
N GLY A 100 29.37 34.01 31.77
CA GLY A 100 28.43 34.79 30.95
C GLY A 100 28.40 34.38 29.48
N ILE A 101 29.54 33.93 28.92
CA ILE A 101 29.64 33.51 27.52
C ILE A 101 28.89 32.20 27.29
N THR A 102 29.12 31.19 28.12
CA THR A 102 28.44 29.88 27.99
C THR A 102 26.94 30.01 28.27
N PHE A 103 26.55 30.83 29.25
CA PHE A 103 25.15 31.16 29.52
C PHE A 103 24.50 31.86 28.31
N ALA A 104 25.15 32.89 27.75
CA ALA A 104 24.61 33.59 26.58
C ALA A 104 24.52 32.69 25.35
N GLN A 105 25.50 31.82 25.11
CA GLN A 105 25.49 30.84 24.02
C GLN A 105 24.35 29.82 24.18
N ALA A 106 24.17 29.27 25.38
CA ALA A 106 23.06 28.36 25.69
C ALA A 106 21.70 29.05 25.48
N ARG A 107 21.52 30.27 26.01
CA ARG A 107 20.29 31.06 25.82
C ARG A 107 20.04 31.45 24.37
N ALA A 108 21.07 31.81 23.61
CA ALA A 108 20.94 32.11 22.20
C ALA A 108 20.48 30.88 21.40
N ALA A 109 21.02 29.70 21.71
CA ALA A 109 20.59 28.43 21.10
C ALA A 109 19.14 28.09 21.47
N GLU A 110 18.76 28.23 22.75
CA GLU A 110 17.39 28.02 23.23
C GLU A 110 16.39 28.96 22.55
N ILE A 111 16.67 30.27 22.53
CA ILE A 111 15.81 31.29 21.92
C ILE A 111 15.66 31.02 20.42
N SER A 112 16.77 30.69 19.74
CA SER A 112 16.74 30.36 18.31
C SER A 112 15.92 29.10 18.03
N ALA A 113 16.06 28.06 18.87
CA ALA A 113 15.29 26.83 18.77
C ALA A 113 13.79 27.08 19.03
N MET A 114 13.45 27.85 20.06
CA MET A 114 12.07 28.24 20.38
C MET A 114 11.45 29.07 19.26
N LEU A 115 12.13 30.10 18.78
CA LEU A 115 11.64 30.97 17.71
C LEU A 115 11.40 30.18 16.43
N LYS A 116 12.30 29.25 16.08
CA LYS A 116 12.12 28.34 14.94
C LYS A 116 10.93 27.40 15.14
N ALA A 117 10.76 26.82 16.34
CA ALA A 117 9.67 25.90 16.64
C ALA A 117 8.30 26.58 16.65
N VAL A 118 8.22 27.81 17.18
CA VAL A 118 7.00 28.63 17.18
C VAL A 118 6.68 29.07 15.77
N SER A 119 7.63 29.67 15.05
CA SER A 119 7.43 30.16 13.67
C SER A 119 6.92 29.07 12.73
N GLN A 120 7.44 27.84 12.82
CA GLN A 120 6.93 26.72 12.01
C GLN A 120 5.46 26.37 12.28
N LYS A 121 4.97 26.56 13.51
CA LYS A 121 3.59 26.31 13.92
C LYS A 121 2.68 27.52 13.67
N THR A 122 3.20 28.74 13.84
CA THR A 122 2.46 30.01 13.79
C THR A 122 2.52 30.73 12.44
N ALA A 123 3.39 30.33 11.50
CA ALA A 123 3.48 30.93 10.16
C ALA A 123 2.17 30.84 9.33
N ASN A 124 1.15 30.20 9.87
CA ASN A 124 -0.17 30.02 9.31
C ASN A 124 -1.16 30.79 10.18
N SER A 125 -1.59 31.99 9.75
CA SER A 125 -2.56 32.82 10.49
C SER A 125 -3.97 32.23 10.54
N LEU A 126 -4.27 31.23 9.69
CA LEU A 126 -5.59 30.63 9.53
C LEU A 126 -5.61 29.17 9.98
N VAL A 127 -6.65 28.77 10.72
CA VAL A 127 -6.80 27.42 11.30
C VAL A 127 -6.62 26.30 10.27
N PHE A 128 -7.12 26.48 9.03
CA PHE A 128 -7.03 25.44 8.00
C PHE A 128 -5.61 25.23 7.45
N GLN A 129 -4.71 26.20 7.65
CA GLN A 129 -3.30 26.10 7.27
C GLN A 129 -2.47 25.41 8.37
N CYS A 130 -2.92 25.36 9.62
CA CYS A 130 -2.21 24.64 10.69
C CYS A 130 -2.11 23.12 10.46
N LEU A 131 -2.97 22.54 9.61
CA LEU A 131 -2.95 21.12 9.29
C LEU A 131 -1.76 20.71 8.40
N PRO A 132 -1.20 19.49 8.57
CA PRO A 132 -0.19 18.95 7.66
C PRO A 132 -0.65 18.98 6.20
N ARG A 133 0.26 19.29 5.27
CA ARG A 133 -0.07 19.48 3.83
C ARG A 133 -0.87 18.31 3.23
N HIS A 134 -0.55 17.07 3.58
CA HIS A 134 -1.25 15.87 3.08
C HIS A 134 -2.69 15.70 3.61
N MET A 135 -3.01 16.32 4.77
CA MET A 135 -4.36 16.34 5.35
C MET A 135 -5.20 17.50 4.80
N ARG A 136 -4.58 18.55 4.25
CA ARG A 136 -5.29 19.73 3.76
C ARG A 136 -6.26 19.39 2.62
N ARG A 137 -7.38 20.11 2.55
CA ARG A 137 -8.44 19.99 1.55
C ARG A 137 -8.83 21.40 1.12
N ARG A 138 -9.02 21.62 -0.17
CA ARG A 138 -9.37 22.96 -0.71
C ARG A 138 -10.76 23.42 -0.25
N SER A 139 -11.68 22.48 -0.03
CA SER A 139 -13.06 22.78 0.36
C SER A 139 -13.25 23.13 1.85
N MET A 140 -12.19 23.23 2.66
CA MET A 140 -12.34 23.52 4.10
C MET A 140 -12.88 24.93 4.36
N GLY A 141 -12.53 25.91 3.53
CA GLY A 141 -13.07 27.27 3.64
C GLY A 141 -14.57 27.38 3.31
N HIS A 142 -15.10 26.49 2.47
CA HIS A 142 -16.53 26.45 2.14
C HIS A 142 -17.35 25.52 3.04
N ASN A 143 -16.73 24.47 3.58
CA ASN A 143 -17.43 23.49 4.42
C ASN A 143 -16.53 23.06 5.59
N VAL A 144 -16.86 23.61 6.76
CA VAL A 144 -16.15 23.40 8.04
C VAL A 144 -16.18 21.92 8.47
N LYS A 145 -17.15 21.11 8.02
CA LYS A 145 -17.21 19.67 8.34
C LYS A 145 -16.02 18.87 7.77
N ARG A 146 -15.25 19.45 6.84
CA ARG A 146 -14.03 18.85 6.28
C ARG A 146 -12.82 18.96 7.21
N LEU A 147 -12.89 19.79 8.25
CA LEU A 147 -11.90 19.88 9.32
C LEU A 147 -12.13 18.79 10.39
N PRO A 148 -11.07 18.38 11.11
CA PRO A 148 -11.20 17.60 12.35
C PRO A 148 -12.10 18.30 13.37
N ARG A 149 -12.88 17.55 14.15
CA ARG A 149 -13.88 18.09 15.10
C ARG A 149 -13.33 19.21 15.99
N ARG A 150 -12.15 19.00 16.60
CA ARG A 150 -11.48 19.97 17.49
C ARG A 150 -11.17 21.33 16.83
N LEU A 151 -10.95 21.35 15.52
CA LEU A 151 -10.63 22.59 14.78
C LEU A 151 -11.87 23.28 14.20
N ARG A 152 -13.06 22.65 14.29
CA ARG A 152 -14.29 23.20 13.71
C ARG A 152 -14.76 24.43 14.46
N GLU A 153 -14.72 24.42 15.79
CA GLU A 153 -15.16 25.53 16.62
C GLU A 153 -14.32 26.79 16.40
N ILE A 154 -13.00 26.62 16.24
CA ILE A 154 -12.09 27.74 15.94
C ILE A 154 -12.38 28.28 14.54
N ALA A 155 -12.53 27.39 13.55
CA ALA A 155 -12.83 27.79 12.18
C ALA A 155 -14.21 28.45 12.03
N LEU A 156 -15.23 28.03 12.80
CA LEU A 156 -16.53 28.70 12.83
C LEU A 156 -16.40 30.13 13.34
N ARG A 157 -15.68 30.34 14.46
CA ARG A 157 -15.38 31.69 14.97
C ARG A 157 -14.63 32.55 13.95
N GLU A 158 -13.70 31.98 13.19
CA GLU A 158 -13.01 32.70 12.11
C GLU A 158 -13.97 33.07 10.96
N VAL A 159 -14.89 32.16 10.60
CA VAL A 159 -15.88 32.40 9.55
C VAL A 159 -16.88 33.47 9.99
N ASP A 160 -17.37 33.43 11.21
CA ASP A 160 -18.35 34.39 11.75
C ASP A 160 -17.76 35.81 11.74
N LYS A 161 -16.49 35.97 12.14
CA LYS A 161 -15.75 37.25 12.04
C LYS A 161 -15.73 37.82 10.62
N VAL A 162 -15.67 36.96 9.59
CA VAL A 162 -15.60 37.37 8.18
C VAL A 162 -17.00 37.45 7.54
N ALA A 163 -17.99 36.75 8.08
CA ALA A 163 -19.36 36.71 7.56
C ALA A 163 -20.05 38.07 7.70
N HIS A 164 -19.81 38.79 8.80
CA HIS A 164 -20.30 40.16 9.00
C HIS A 164 -19.82 41.14 7.92
N LEU A 165 -18.77 40.81 7.16
CA LEU A 165 -18.19 41.64 6.10
C LEU A 165 -18.63 41.26 4.68
N LYS A 166 -19.41 40.19 4.50
CA LYS A 166 -19.76 39.67 3.16
C LYS A 166 -21.26 39.69 2.89
N LYS A 167 -21.63 40.39 1.80
CA LYS A 167 -23.00 40.40 1.25
C LYS A 167 -23.39 39.01 0.72
N GLU A 168 -24.60 38.54 1.03
CA GLU A 168 -25.08 37.22 0.59
C GLU A 168 -25.13 37.14 -0.95
N GLN A 169 -24.41 36.18 -1.53
CA GLN A 169 -24.48 35.90 -2.97
C GLN A 169 -25.63 34.94 -3.29
N SER A 170 -26.30 35.18 -4.43
CA SER A 170 -27.44 34.38 -4.88
C SER A 170 -27.04 32.94 -5.23
N LYS A 171 -27.85 31.98 -4.77
CA LYS A 171 -27.58 30.53 -4.85
C LYS A 171 -27.99 29.95 -6.22
N ASN A 172 -27.26 30.29 -7.29
CA ASN A 172 -27.39 29.57 -8.54
C ASN A 172 -27.03 28.08 -8.36
N LYS A 173 -27.81 27.18 -8.97
CA LYS A 173 -27.53 25.72 -8.90
C LYS A 173 -26.10 25.44 -9.38
N CYS A 174 -25.30 24.90 -8.48
CA CYS A 174 -23.89 24.64 -8.76
C CYS A 174 -23.74 23.65 -9.92
N ARG A 175 -22.62 23.74 -10.66
CA ARG A 175 -22.30 22.84 -11.78
C ARG A 175 -22.40 21.35 -11.41
N LYS A 176 -22.11 21.00 -10.16
CA LYS A 176 -22.23 19.63 -9.64
C LYS A 176 -23.69 19.15 -9.61
N ALA A 177 -24.62 20.01 -9.19
CA ALA A 177 -26.04 19.69 -9.16
C ALA A 177 -26.59 19.49 -10.58
N ARG A 178 -26.13 20.30 -11.55
CA ARG A 178 -26.52 20.19 -12.96
C ARG A 178 -26.03 18.90 -13.64
N ARG A 179 -24.90 18.34 -13.19
CA ARG A 179 -24.28 17.14 -13.78
C ARG A 179 -24.61 15.82 -13.06
N ARG A 180 -25.53 15.85 -12.09
CA ARG A 180 -25.87 14.65 -11.33
C ARG A 180 -26.92 13.85 -12.11
N HIS A 181 -26.51 12.75 -12.71
CA HIS A 181 -27.45 11.79 -13.29
C HIS A 181 -28.35 11.19 -12.20
N ILE A 182 -29.56 10.83 -12.59
CA ILE A 182 -30.60 10.28 -11.70
C ILE A 182 -30.15 8.90 -11.19
N ASN A 183 -29.68 8.02 -12.09
CA ASN A 183 -29.15 6.70 -11.74
C ASN A 183 -27.66 6.58 -12.11
N LEU A 184 -26.79 6.62 -11.11
CA LEU A 184 -25.34 6.48 -11.33
C LEU A 184 -24.92 5.05 -11.69
N GLN A 185 -25.64 4.03 -11.22
CA GLN A 185 -25.27 2.63 -11.46
C GLN A 185 -25.44 2.28 -12.94
N LEU A 186 -26.59 2.62 -13.54
CA LEU A 186 -26.82 2.42 -14.98
C LEU A 186 -25.78 3.17 -15.84
N GLU A 187 -25.40 4.38 -15.41
CA GLU A 187 -24.38 5.15 -16.09
C GLU A 187 -22.97 4.55 -15.94
N PHE A 188 -22.68 3.88 -14.82
CA PHE A 188 -21.43 3.11 -14.66
C PHE A 188 -21.43 1.86 -15.56
N ASN A 189 -22.51 1.09 -15.58
CA ASN A 189 -22.65 -0.09 -16.45
C ASN A 189 -22.48 0.31 -17.93
N ARG A 190 -23.11 1.42 -18.36
CA ARG A 190 -22.96 1.95 -19.72
C ARG A 190 -21.52 2.33 -20.06
N ARG A 191 -20.75 2.85 -19.09
CA ARG A 191 -19.33 3.22 -19.28
C ARG A 191 -18.41 2.02 -19.29
N GLN A 192 -18.72 0.97 -18.52
CA GLN A 192 -17.94 -0.26 -18.45
C GLN A 192 -17.93 -1.02 -19.78
N LYS A 193 -18.99 -0.91 -20.60
CA LYS A 193 -19.01 -1.46 -21.97
C LYS A 193 -17.80 -1.07 -22.84
N LYS A 194 -17.20 0.11 -22.59
CA LYS A 194 -16.03 0.58 -23.38
C LYS A 194 -14.69 0.17 -22.79
N ASN A 195 -14.58 0.04 -21.47
CA ASN A 195 -13.33 -0.32 -20.79
C ASN A 195 -13.69 -1.07 -19.52
N ILE A 196 -12.93 -2.13 -19.23
CA ILE A 196 -13.07 -2.91 -18.01
C ILE A 196 -12.65 -2.03 -16.82
N TRP A 197 -13.53 -1.96 -15.83
CA TRP A 197 -13.28 -1.26 -14.57
C TRP A 197 -13.09 -2.30 -13.48
N LEU A 198 -11.96 -2.24 -12.79
CA LEU A 198 -11.76 -2.99 -11.56
C LEU A 198 -12.76 -2.55 -10.48
N GLU A 199 -12.98 -3.38 -9.49
CA GLU A 199 -13.85 -3.21 -8.33
C GLU A 199 -13.42 -1.96 -7.55
N THR A 200 -12.11 -1.71 -7.48
CA THR A 200 -11.52 -0.54 -6.82
C THR A 200 -11.43 0.69 -7.75
N HIS A 201 -11.91 0.62 -8.99
CA HIS A 201 -11.76 1.66 -10.01
C HIS A 201 -12.26 3.02 -9.51
N ILE A 202 -13.41 3.07 -8.84
CA ILE A 202 -13.96 4.32 -8.30
C ILE A 202 -13.03 4.94 -7.24
N TRP A 203 -12.34 4.11 -6.44
CA TRP A 203 -11.39 4.58 -5.44
C TRP A 203 -10.15 5.18 -6.10
N HIS A 204 -9.61 4.50 -7.10
CA HIS A 204 -8.45 4.92 -7.88
C HIS A 204 -8.77 6.17 -8.73
N ALA A 205 -9.87 6.20 -9.46
CA ALA A 205 -10.29 7.33 -10.30
C ALA A 205 -10.50 8.64 -9.51
N LYS A 206 -10.76 8.56 -8.20
CA LYS A 206 -10.86 9.72 -7.31
C LYS A 206 -9.50 10.29 -6.87
N ARG A 207 -8.41 9.53 -7.01
CA ARG A 207 -7.11 9.83 -6.36
C ARG A 207 -5.93 9.76 -7.32
N PHE A 208 -6.08 9.08 -8.44
CA PHE A 208 -5.07 8.83 -9.46
C PHE A 208 -5.53 9.39 -10.80
N HIS A 209 -4.55 9.70 -11.64
CA HIS A 209 -4.77 9.90 -13.06
C HIS A 209 -4.99 8.52 -13.69
N MET A 210 -6.13 8.34 -14.34
CA MET A 210 -6.51 7.06 -14.94
C MET A 210 -6.00 6.96 -16.37
N LEU A 211 -5.61 5.77 -16.78
CA LEU A 211 -5.04 5.45 -18.07
C LEU A 211 -5.71 4.20 -18.64
N LYS A 212 -6.03 4.20 -19.93
CA LYS A 212 -6.67 3.09 -20.62
C LYS A 212 -5.61 2.25 -21.33
N LYS A 213 -5.47 0.98 -20.94
CA LYS A 213 -4.49 0.03 -21.51
C LYS A 213 -5.05 -1.39 -21.45
N TRP A 214 -4.81 -2.18 -22.51
CA TRP A 214 -5.18 -3.59 -22.60
C TRP A 214 -6.67 -3.89 -22.34
N GLY A 215 -7.55 -2.93 -22.68
CA GLY A 215 -8.99 -3.01 -22.39
C GLY A 215 -9.39 -2.56 -20.99
N TYR A 216 -8.44 -2.30 -20.09
CA TYR A 216 -8.68 -1.85 -18.71
C TYR A 216 -8.48 -0.34 -18.54
N CYS A 217 -9.15 0.23 -17.53
CA CYS A 217 -8.91 1.60 -17.08
C CYS A 217 -8.25 1.61 -15.69
N LEU A 218 -6.92 1.76 -15.66
CA LEU A 218 -6.06 1.60 -14.50
C LEU A 218 -5.53 2.94 -13.97
N GLY A 219 -5.09 2.98 -12.71
CA GLY A 219 -4.44 4.15 -12.13
C GLY A 219 -2.97 4.23 -12.54
N ASP A 220 -2.57 5.29 -13.25
CA ASP A 220 -1.18 5.51 -13.69
C ASP A 220 -0.34 6.19 -12.61
N ARG A 221 -0.75 7.40 -12.19
CA ARG A 221 -0.01 8.20 -11.21
C ARG A 221 -0.94 8.87 -10.20
N PRO A 222 -0.54 8.96 -8.92
CA PRO A 222 -1.32 9.66 -7.91
C PRO A 222 -1.39 11.16 -8.23
N THR A 223 -2.53 11.77 -7.92
CA THR A 223 -2.74 13.22 -8.08
C THR A 223 -1.86 14.06 -7.13
N ALA A 224 -1.42 13.45 -6.02
CA ALA A 224 -0.45 14.05 -5.11
C ALA A 224 0.97 13.72 -5.56
N LYS A 225 1.89 14.70 -5.50
CA LYS A 225 3.32 14.49 -5.74
C LYS A 225 3.91 13.64 -4.61
N CYS A 226 4.02 12.33 -4.82
CA CYS A 226 4.48 11.41 -3.79
C CYS A 226 5.57 10.44 -4.24
N TYR A 227 6.29 10.70 -5.34
CA TYR A 227 7.37 9.83 -5.83
C TYR A 227 8.39 9.44 -4.74
N ARG A 228 9.01 10.43 -4.08
CA ARG A 228 9.94 10.19 -2.95
C ARG A 228 9.25 9.55 -1.73
N ALA A 229 7.96 9.80 -1.54
CA ALA A 229 7.22 9.22 -0.43
C ALA A 229 6.88 7.75 -0.69
N CYS A 230 6.57 7.36 -1.93
CA CYS A 230 6.38 5.97 -2.34
C CYS A 230 7.67 5.17 -2.15
N TYR A 231 8.82 5.72 -2.57
CA TYR A 231 10.11 5.08 -2.33
C TYR A 231 10.38 4.88 -0.83
N ARG A 232 10.22 5.94 -0.01
CA ARG A 232 10.36 5.82 1.45
C ARG A 232 9.38 4.81 2.06
N ALA A 233 8.16 4.74 1.53
CA ALA A 233 7.16 3.79 1.99
C ALA A 233 7.55 2.35 1.68
N MET A 234 8.06 2.10 0.48
CA MET A 234 8.60 0.80 0.10
C MET A 234 9.79 0.38 0.96
N THR A 235 10.71 1.30 1.30
CA THR A 235 11.91 0.97 2.07
C THR A 235 11.70 0.86 3.58
N LYS A 236 10.82 1.70 4.17
CA LYS A 236 10.70 1.86 5.63
C LYS A 236 9.30 1.64 6.18
N TYR A 237 8.27 1.68 5.34
CA TYR A 237 6.87 1.58 5.76
C TYR A 237 6.18 0.45 4.99
N CYS A 238 4.98 0.72 4.48
CA CYS A 238 4.23 -0.21 3.65
C CYS A 238 3.60 0.53 2.46
N LEU A 239 3.47 -0.16 1.34
CA LEU A 239 2.79 0.28 0.12
C LEU A 239 1.84 -0.83 -0.35
N LEU A 240 0.64 -0.48 -0.80
CA LEU A 240 -0.33 -1.41 -1.38
C LEU A 240 -0.52 -1.08 -2.87
N GLN A 241 -0.57 -2.11 -3.71
CA GLN A 241 -0.86 -2.04 -5.13
C GLN A 241 -2.04 -2.96 -5.46
N ASP A 242 -2.88 -2.50 -6.38
CA ASP A 242 -3.95 -3.30 -6.96
C ASP A 242 -3.45 -3.92 -8.27
N LEU A 243 -3.41 -5.25 -8.32
CA LEU A 243 -2.98 -6.07 -9.44
C LEU A 243 -4.10 -6.99 -9.93
N SER A 244 -5.36 -6.66 -9.66
CA SER A 244 -6.50 -7.51 -10.04
C SER A 244 -6.72 -7.62 -11.54
N TYR A 245 -6.04 -6.81 -12.35
CA TYR A 245 -6.06 -6.97 -13.80
C TYR A 245 -5.30 -8.22 -14.28
N PHE A 246 -4.51 -8.90 -13.45
CA PHE A 246 -3.90 -10.17 -13.85
C PHE A 246 -4.99 -11.23 -14.10
N CYS A 247 -4.92 -11.89 -15.24
CA CYS A 247 -5.86 -12.94 -15.62
C CYS A 247 -5.42 -14.26 -14.99
N CYS A 248 -6.36 -14.98 -14.37
CA CYS A 248 -6.14 -16.30 -13.81
C CYS A 248 -6.73 -17.35 -14.76
N LEU A 249 -5.89 -18.28 -15.22
CA LEU A 249 -6.30 -19.47 -15.96
C LEU A 249 -6.14 -20.67 -15.03
N GLU A 250 -7.22 -21.41 -14.84
CA GLU A 250 -7.22 -22.63 -14.05
C GLU A 250 -7.12 -23.84 -14.96
N LEU A 251 -6.19 -24.74 -14.64
CA LEU A 251 -6.05 -26.04 -15.28
C LEU A 251 -6.38 -27.12 -14.25
N MET A 252 -7.29 -28.02 -14.61
CA MET A 252 -7.66 -29.18 -13.81
C MET A 252 -7.46 -30.45 -14.62
N GLY A 253 -6.84 -31.48 -14.05
CA GLY A 253 -6.61 -32.75 -14.73
C GLY A 253 -5.65 -33.65 -13.94
N GLU A 254 -5.36 -34.83 -14.48
CA GLU A 254 -4.34 -35.72 -13.90
C GLU A 254 -2.96 -35.06 -13.95
N GLU A 255 -2.16 -35.28 -12.89
CA GLU A 255 -0.88 -34.59 -12.74
C GLU A 255 0.10 -34.92 -13.88
N GLU A 256 0.21 -36.19 -14.26
CA GLU A 256 1.12 -36.63 -15.33
C GLU A 256 0.74 -36.02 -16.68
N LYS A 257 -0.55 -36.05 -17.02
CA LYS A 257 -1.08 -35.46 -18.26
C LYS A 257 -0.86 -33.95 -18.30
N LEU A 258 -1.09 -33.24 -17.18
CA LEU A 258 -0.83 -31.80 -17.07
C LEU A 258 0.66 -31.48 -17.25
N LEU A 259 1.55 -32.24 -16.62
CA LEU A 259 2.99 -32.01 -16.73
C LEU A 259 3.51 -32.32 -18.15
N ASN A 260 3.01 -33.38 -18.78
CA ASN A 260 3.35 -33.72 -20.17
C ASN A 260 2.88 -32.65 -21.17
N ALA A 261 1.71 -32.05 -20.94
CA ALA A 261 1.25 -30.91 -21.72
C ALA A 261 2.14 -29.68 -21.48
N LEU A 262 2.36 -29.30 -20.22
CA LEU A 262 3.06 -28.07 -19.85
C LEU A 262 4.58 -28.10 -20.09
N SER A 263 5.20 -29.28 -20.15
CA SER A 263 6.62 -29.43 -20.50
C SER A 263 6.91 -28.94 -21.92
N ARG A 264 5.96 -29.06 -22.85
CA ARG A 264 6.09 -28.53 -24.22
C ARG A 264 6.16 -27.01 -24.27
N LEU A 265 5.58 -26.34 -23.26
CA LEU A 265 5.55 -24.87 -23.14
C LEU A 265 6.67 -24.30 -22.26
N SER A 266 7.39 -25.16 -21.54
CA SER A 266 8.40 -24.75 -20.56
C SER A 266 9.68 -25.57 -20.70
N SER A 267 10.79 -24.89 -20.91
CA SER A 267 12.12 -25.50 -21.00
C SER A 267 12.79 -25.55 -19.63
N THR A 268 13.48 -26.64 -19.31
CA THR A 268 14.37 -26.76 -18.14
C THR A 268 15.54 -25.77 -18.19
N ASP A 269 16.02 -25.46 -19.38
CA ASP A 269 17.20 -24.60 -19.59
C ASP A 269 16.93 -23.13 -19.23
N ALA A 270 15.68 -22.68 -19.32
CA ALA A 270 15.29 -21.31 -18.96
C ALA A 270 15.11 -21.09 -17.44
N GLY A 271 15.01 -22.16 -16.65
CA GLY A 271 14.81 -22.09 -15.20
C GLY A 271 13.78 -23.11 -14.67
N PRO A 272 13.23 -22.89 -13.46
CA PRO A 272 12.32 -23.83 -12.83
C PRO A 272 11.00 -23.93 -13.62
N THR A 273 10.65 -25.15 -14.03
CA THR A 273 9.43 -25.46 -14.77
C THR A 273 8.25 -25.69 -13.83
N PHE A 274 7.07 -26.00 -14.40
CA PHE A 274 5.89 -26.40 -13.63
C PHE A 274 6.12 -27.64 -12.76
N ALA A 275 7.06 -28.52 -13.18
CA ALA A 275 7.44 -29.76 -12.50
C ALA A 275 8.45 -29.55 -11.35
N ALA A 276 8.82 -28.31 -11.02
CA ALA A 276 9.76 -28.07 -9.93
C ALA A 276 9.19 -28.57 -8.59
N VAL A 277 9.92 -29.46 -7.90
CA VAL A 277 9.49 -30.15 -6.67
C VAL A 277 8.97 -29.17 -5.59
N GLN A 278 9.62 -28.02 -5.43
CA GLN A 278 9.22 -27.00 -4.45
C GLN A 278 7.86 -26.36 -4.76
N CYS A 279 7.49 -26.27 -6.04
CA CYS A 279 6.23 -25.72 -6.51
C CYS A 279 5.16 -26.82 -6.59
N LEU A 280 5.54 -28.05 -6.95
CA LEU A 280 4.64 -29.21 -6.98
C LEU A 280 4.04 -29.49 -5.61
N SER A 281 4.70 -29.20 -4.49
CA SER A 281 4.06 -29.39 -3.19
C SER A 281 2.95 -28.37 -2.87
N GLY A 282 2.76 -27.32 -3.70
CA GLY A 282 1.84 -26.21 -3.44
C GLY A 282 2.30 -25.25 -2.33
N LYS A 283 3.52 -25.41 -1.80
CA LYS A 283 4.07 -24.58 -0.71
C LYS A 283 4.61 -23.25 -1.22
N ARG A 284 4.99 -23.18 -2.50
CA ARG A 284 5.59 -22.00 -3.13
C ARG A 284 4.97 -21.71 -4.48
N GLN A 285 4.77 -20.44 -4.78
CA GLN A 285 4.46 -19.95 -6.13
C GLN A 285 5.71 -20.11 -7.02
N GLY A 286 5.49 -20.50 -8.27
CA GLY A 286 6.52 -20.51 -9.30
C GLY A 286 6.43 -19.31 -10.24
N SER A 287 7.52 -19.01 -10.93
CA SER A 287 7.59 -17.99 -11.98
C SER A 287 8.44 -18.53 -13.11
N LEU A 288 7.91 -18.51 -14.33
CA LEU A 288 8.62 -18.95 -15.53
C LEU A 288 8.18 -18.15 -16.75
N VAL A 289 8.91 -18.29 -17.85
CA VAL A 289 8.54 -17.72 -19.15
C VAL A 289 7.98 -18.83 -20.01
N LEU A 290 6.78 -18.61 -20.59
CA LEU A 290 6.17 -19.54 -21.52
C LEU A 290 6.66 -19.31 -22.94
N TYR A 291 6.78 -20.40 -23.69
CA TYR A 291 7.08 -20.42 -25.12
C TYR A 291 5.95 -21.10 -25.87
N LYS A 292 5.89 -20.91 -27.19
CA LYS A 292 5.06 -21.79 -28.03
C LYS A 292 5.55 -23.23 -27.94
N ALA A 293 4.63 -24.19 -28.12
CA ALA A 293 4.90 -25.61 -27.95
C ALA A 293 6.12 -26.06 -28.76
N ASP A 294 7.12 -26.63 -28.08
CA ASP A 294 8.33 -27.21 -28.66
C ASP A 294 9.18 -26.25 -29.52
N ARG A 295 9.04 -24.92 -29.31
CA ARG A 295 9.77 -23.89 -30.08
C ARG A 295 10.90 -23.20 -29.34
N TYR A 296 11.18 -23.58 -28.11
CA TYR A 296 12.29 -23.03 -27.33
C TYR A 296 13.62 -23.14 -28.10
N PRO A 297 14.48 -22.09 -28.15
CA PRO A 297 14.38 -20.78 -27.47
C PRO A 297 13.65 -19.68 -28.25
N ARG A 298 13.05 -19.99 -29.40
CA ARG A 298 12.31 -19.04 -30.26
C ARG A 298 10.85 -18.91 -29.83
N ASP A 299 10.17 -17.85 -30.26
CA ASP A 299 8.73 -17.60 -30.01
C ASP A 299 8.31 -17.62 -28.51
N SER A 300 8.83 -16.70 -27.70
CA SER A 300 8.39 -16.52 -26.31
C SER A 300 7.00 -15.89 -26.22
N LEU A 301 6.10 -16.48 -25.44
CA LEU A 301 4.79 -15.92 -25.10
C LEU A 301 4.90 -14.87 -23.99
N GLY A 302 5.75 -15.10 -22.99
CA GLY A 302 6.07 -14.14 -21.93
C GLY A 302 6.01 -14.71 -20.51
N PRO A 303 6.23 -13.87 -19.48
CA PRO A 303 6.34 -14.31 -18.10
C PRO A 303 4.98 -14.61 -17.49
N VAL A 304 4.90 -15.74 -16.77
CA VAL A 304 3.75 -16.14 -15.97
C VAL A 304 4.18 -16.54 -14.57
N THR A 305 3.27 -16.33 -13.61
CA THR A 305 3.42 -16.89 -12.26
C THR A 305 2.38 -17.95 -12.04
N PHE A 306 2.72 -19.06 -11.42
CA PHE A 306 1.79 -20.16 -11.24
C PHE A 306 1.77 -20.68 -9.80
N ILE A 307 0.65 -21.26 -9.40
CA ILE A 307 0.44 -21.82 -8.07
C ILE A 307 -0.27 -23.17 -8.24
N TRP A 308 0.32 -24.21 -7.68
CA TRP A 308 -0.34 -25.50 -7.56
C TRP A 308 -1.16 -25.55 -6.28
N LYS A 309 -2.35 -26.15 -6.34
CA LYS A 309 -3.12 -26.48 -5.14
C LYS A 309 -2.39 -27.58 -4.35
N PRO A 310 -2.25 -27.43 -3.01
CA PRO A 310 -1.69 -28.48 -2.18
C PRO A 310 -2.58 -29.73 -2.22
N ARG A 311 -1.96 -30.91 -2.09
CA ARG A 311 -2.67 -32.20 -2.08
C ARG A 311 -3.41 -32.40 -0.75
N ASN A 312 -4.62 -32.94 -0.82
CA ASN A 312 -5.43 -33.26 0.35
C ASN A 312 -5.40 -34.78 0.62
N GLY A 313 -4.22 -35.36 0.87
CA GLY A 313 -4.10 -36.79 1.20
C GLY A 313 -2.82 -37.46 0.67
N PRO A 314 -2.69 -38.79 0.88
CA PRO A 314 -1.61 -39.59 0.33
C PRO A 314 -1.64 -39.62 -1.20
N PHE A 315 -0.49 -39.91 -1.82
CA PHE A 315 -0.27 -39.84 -3.26
C PHE A 315 -1.16 -40.82 -4.02
N ASN A 316 -2.22 -40.29 -4.64
CA ASN A 316 -3.02 -41.01 -5.63
C ASN A 316 -2.76 -40.37 -7.00
N PRO A 317 -2.16 -41.09 -7.96
CA PRO A 317 -1.83 -40.53 -9.28
C PRO A 317 -3.08 -40.17 -10.11
N SER A 318 -4.23 -40.77 -9.81
CA SER A 318 -5.52 -40.49 -10.44
C SER A 318 -6.25 -39.26 -9.87
N GLU A 319 -5.70 -38.60 -8.84
CA GLU A 319 -6.35 -37.43 -8.24
C GLU A 319 -6.27 -36.22 -9.20
N THR A 320 -7.41 -35.59 -9.45
CA THR A 320 -7.45 -34.37 -10.25
C THR A 320 -6.73 -33.23 -9.53
N ARG A 321 -5.75 -32.65 -10.21
CA ARG A 321 -4.90 -31.60 -9.68
C ARG A 321 -5.29 -30.25 -10.24
N GLN A 322 -5.24 -29.22 -9.40
CA GLN A 322 -5.58 -27.85 -9.79
C GLN A 322 -4.30 -26.98 -9.86
N LEU A 323 -4.13 -26.28 -10.98
CA LEU A 323 -3.05 -25.34 -11.25
C LEU A 323 -3.63 -24.00 -11.68
N TRP A 324 -3.20 -22.93 -11.02
CA TRP A 324 -3.54 -21.57 -11.42
C TRP A 324 -2.35 -20.90 -12.10
N ILE A 325 -2.58 -20.38 -13.30
CA ILE A 325 -1.61 -19.61 -14.08
C ILE A 325 -2.06 -18.16 -14.13
N TRP A 326 -1.22 -17.27 -13.62
CA TRP A 326 -1.43 -15.83 -13.67
C TRP A 326 -0.65 -15.22 -14.82
N ALA A 327 -1.37 -14.60 -15.74
CA ALA A 327 -0.82 -13.94 -16.91
C ALA A 327 -1.26 -12.48 -16.98
N HIS A 328 -0.44 -11.67 -17.66
CA HIS A 328 -0.80 -10.30 -17.97
C HIS A 328 -1.90 -10.27 -19.05
N PRO A 329 -2.88 -9.34 -19.02
CA PRO A 329 -3.97 -9.28 -19.99
C PRO A 329 -3.56 -9.27 -21.45
N ALA A 330 -2.44 -8.61 -21.76
CA ALA A 330 -1.90 -8.55 -23.12
C ALA A 330 -1.54 -9.94 -23.66
N LEU A 331 -1.10 -10.85 -22.79
CA LEU A 331 -0.63 -12.19 -23.13
C LEU A 331 -1.74 -13.25 -23.04
N LYS A 332 -2.86 -12.92 -22.40
CA LYS A 332 -3.94 -13.87 -22.10
C LYS A 332 -4.42 -14.61 -23.34
N LYS A 333 -4.70 -13.87 -24.44
CA LYS A 333 -5.24 -14.46 -25.66
C LYS A 333 -4.27 -15.46 -26.27
N ASP A 334 -3.00 -15.09 -26.37
CA ASP A 334 -1.96 -15.93 -26.97
C ASP A 334 -1.69 -17.18 -26.12
N ILE A 335 -1.60 -17.02 -24.79
CA ILE A 335 -1.43 -18.14 -23.86
C ILE A 335 -2.64 -19.07 -23.89
N LEU A 336 -3.86 -18.53 -23.91
CA LEU A 336 -5.08 -19.33 -23.94
C LEU A 336 -5.19 -20.14 -25.24
N MET A 337 -4.86 -19.54 -26.39
CA MET A 337 -4.83 -20.23 -27.68
C MET A 337 -3.80 -21.37 -27.67
N GLU A 338 -2.61 -21.13 -27.14
CA GLU A 338 -1.57 -22.15 -27.08
C GLU A 338 -1.93 -23.27 -26.07
N LEU A 339 -2.50 -22.94 -24.91
CA LEU A 339 -2.95 -23.94 -23.94
C LEU A 339 -4.08 -24.81 -24.51
N LYS A 340 -5.05 -24.23 -25.23
CA LYS A 340 -6.08 -25.00 -25.93
C LYS A 340 -5.47 -25.99 -26.92
N ARG A 341 -4.47 -25.56 -27.69
CA ARG A 341 -3.76 -26.38 -28.67
C ARG A 341 -2.99 -27.53 -28.03
N VAL A 342 -2.24 -27.24 -26.96
CA VAL A 342 -1.39 -28.25 -26.29
C VAL A 342 -2.21 -29.26 -25.52
N CYS A 343 -3.24 -28.81 -24.80
CA CYS A 343 -4.11 -29.68 -24.03
C CYS A 343 -5.20 -30.36 -24.88
N GLN A 344 -5.28 -30.07 -26.19
CA GLN A 344 -6.32 -30.58 -27.09
C GLN A 344 -7.73 -30.34 -26.54
N CYS A 345 -7.98 -29.15 -25.99
CA CYS A 345 -9.27 -28.80 -25.40
C CYS A 345 -10.18 -28.16 -26.45
N ALA A 346 -11.38 -28.73 -26.63
CA ALA A 346 -12.41 -28.19 -27.52
C ALA A 346 -13.44 -27.36 -26.74
N GLU A 347 -14.17 -26.52 -27.47
CA GLU A 347 -15.33 -25.80 -26.95
C GLU A 347 -16.48 -26.78 -26.75
N ILE A 348 -17.03 -26.80 -25.53
CA ILE A 348 -18.31 -27.44 -25.29
C ILE A 348 -19.36 -26.44 -25.78
N THR A 349 -19.90 -26.68 -26.97
CA THR A 349 -21.19 -26.11 -27.33
C THR A 349 -22.23 -26.85 -26.51
N ASP A 350 -22.78 -26.20 -25.48
CA ASP A 350 -23.97 -26.71 -24.79
C ASP A 350 -25.11 -26.79 -25.81
N THR A 351 -25.33 -27.97 -26.42
CA THR A 351 -26.46 -28.24 -27.32
C THR A 351 -27.80 -28.40 -26.59
N ASN A 352 -27.86 -28.03 -25.29
CA ASN A 352 -29.05 -28.12 -24.46
C ASN A 352 -29.44 -26.75 -23.88
N SER A 353 -29.55 -25.71 -24.72
CA SER A 353 -30.49 -24.63 -24.41
C SER A 353 -31.85 -25.02 -24.97
N CYS A 354 -32.74 -25.49 -24.09
CA CYS A 354 -34.15 -25.65 -24.39
C CYS A 354 -34.67 -24.42 -25.13
N THR A 355 -35.35 -24.67 -26.25
CA THR A 355 -36.24 -23.74 -26.91
C THR A 355 -37.19 -23.16 -25.86
N ALA A 356 -36.91 -21.95 -25.40
CA ALA A 356 -37.90 -21.18 -24.69
C ALA A 356 -38.91 -20.74 -25.75
N GLU A 357 -40.10 -21.34 -25.73
CA GLU A 357 -41.22 -20.85 -26.51
C GLU A 357 -41.41 -19.35 -26.27
N PRO A 358 -41.71 -18.56 -27.32
CA PRO A 358 -42.01 -17.15 -27.14
C PRO A 358 -43.33 -17.02 -26.38
N ILE A 359 -43.25 -16.58 -25.12
CA ILE A 359 -44.40 -16.17 -24.33
C ILE A 359 -45.15 -15.09 -25.14
N PRO A 360 -46.47 -15.24 -25.39
CA PRO A 360 -47.23 -14.31 -26.22
C PRO A 360 -47.21 -12.89 -25.63
N VAL A 361 -46.85 -11.93 -26.47
CA VAL A 361 -47.04 -10.50 -26.19
C VAL A 361 -48.56 -10.25 -26.14
N PRO A 362 -49.12 -9.63 -25.10
CA PRO A 362 -50.50 -9.18 -25.17
C PRO A 362 -50.60 -8.10 -26.24
N HIS A 363 -51.35 -8.40 -27.30
CA HIS A 363 -51.84 -7.43 -28.27
C HIS A 363 -52.52 -6.29 -27.51
N LEU A 364 -51.94 -5.09 -27.57
CA LEU A 364 -52.68 -3.86 -27.35
C LEU A 364 -53.35 -3.53 -28.68
N GLU A 365 -54.68 -3.59 -28.69
CA GLU A 365 -55.54 -3.21 -29.80
C GLU A 365 -55.21 -1.80 -30.29
N GLU A 366 -54.92 -1.68 -31.58
CA GLU A 366 -54.95 -0.41 -32.30
C GLU A 366 -56.36 -0.16 -32.81
N LYS A 367 -56.95 0.99 -32.48
CA LYS A 367 -57.87 1.74 -33.36
C LYS A 367 -57.83 3.26 -33.05
N PRO A 368 -58.20 4.14 -34.01
CA PRO A 368 -57.25 5.15 -34.46
C PRO A 368 -57.68 6.62 -34.29
N ALA A 369 -56.68 7.48 -34.51
CA ALA A 369 -56.70 8.80 -35.16
C ALA A 369 -57.07 10.10 -34.39
N VAL A 370 -56.27 11.12 -34.76
CA VAL A 370 -56.47 12.59 -34.76
C VAL A 370 -56.10 13.39 -33.51
N GLY A 371 -55.17 14.34 -33.69
CA GLY A 371 -55.29 15.69 -33.09
C GLY A 371 -54.20 16.20 -32.15
N ALA A 372 -53.27 16.97 -32.72
CA ALA A 372 -52.71 18.23 -32.18
C ALA A 372 -51.82 18.29 -30.90
N LYS A 373 -50.92 19.29 -30.96
CA LYS A 373 -49.83 19.67 -30.04
C LYS A 373 -50.30 19.95 -28.60
N THR A 374 -49.44 19.68 -27.59
CA THR A 374 -49.08 20.66 -26.53
C THR A 374 -47.99 20.16 -25.56
N VAL A 375 -46.93 20.99 -25.48
CA VAL A 375 -46.14 21.48 -24.33
C VAL A 375 -46.09 20.65 -23.03
N GLY A 376 -44.85 20.48 -22.55
CA GLY A 376 -44.45 19.69 -21.40
C GLY A 376 -45.14 20.02 -20.08
N LYS A 377 -45.50 18.95 -19.35
CA LYS A 377 -45.80 18.99 -17.91
C LYS A 377 -44.89 18.01 -17.16
N LYS A 378 -44.17 18.57 -16.18
CA LYS A 378 -43.48 17.89 -15.08
C LYS A 378 -44.34 16.72 -14.56
N ARG A 379 -43.84 15.48 -14.68
CA ARG A 379 -44.39 14.34 -13.95
C ARG A 379 -43.70 14.20 -12.59
N LYS A 380 -44.40 14.65 -11.55
CA LYS A 380 -44.19 14.23 -10.15
C LYS A 380 -44.71 12.80 -10.07
N ARG A 381 -43.83 11.80 -9.92
CA ARG A 381 -44.25 10.41 -9.73
C ARG A 381 -44.47 10.14 -8.25
N LYS A 382 -45.67 9.65 -7.91
CA LYS A 382 -46.04 9.11 -6.60
C LYS A 382 -45.08 7.98 -6.22
N SER A 383 -44.64 8.00 -4.96
CA SER A 383 -43.91 6.92 -4.31
C SER A 383 -44.84 5.73 -4.11
N GLY A 384 -44.72 4.73 -4.98
CA GLY A 384 -45.19 3.38 -4.68
C GLY A 384 -44.11 2.66 -3.88
N GLU A 385 -44.50 2.13 -2.72
CA GLU A 385 -43.73 1.17 -1.93
C GLU A 385 -43.61 -0.13 -2.71
N GLY A 386 -42.72 -0.16 -3.70
CA GLY A 386 -42.09 -1.39 -4.11
C GLY A 386 -40.90 -1.59 -3.18
N GLU A 387 -40.82 -2.73 -2.51
CA GLU A 387 -39.61 -3.17 -1.84
C GLU A 387 -38.42 -2.85 -2.75
N ARG A 388 -37.52 -1.99 -2.26
CA ARG A 388 -36.20 -1.91 -2.87
C ARG A 388 -35.55 -3.23 -2.52
N VAL A 389 -35.81 -4.25 -3.33
CA VAL A 389 -34.90 -5.35 -3.56
C VAL A 389 -33.61 -4.66 -3.94
N VAL A 390 -32.75 -4.42 -2.94
CA VAL A 390 -31.39 -3.97 -3.16
C VAL A 390 -30.81 -5.13 -3.94
N PRO A 391 -30.60 -4.99 -5.26
CA PRO A 391 -30.05 -6.10 -6.02
C PRO A 391 -28.72 -6.39 -5.31
N VAL A 392 -28.57 -7.64 -4.84
CA VAL A 392 -27.34 -8.11 -4.19
C VAL A 392 -26.19 -7.53 -5.00
N LYS A 393 -25.31 -6.79 -4.30
CA LYS A 393 -24.29 -5.91 -4.88
C LYS A 393 -23.25 -6.71 -5.67
N LYS A 394 -23.62 -7.28 -6.80
CA LYS A 394 -22.70 -7.50 -7.89
C LYS A 394 -22.66 -6.19 -8.64
N ILE A 395 -21.62 -5.39 -8.42
CA ILE A 395 -21.16 -4.52 -9.50
C ILE A 395 -20.66 -5.53 -10.52
N ILE A 396 -21.57 -5.96 -11.39
CA ILE A 396 -21.38 -7.05 -12.33
C ILE A 396 -20.22 -6.66 -13.25
N GLY A 397 -19.05 -7.30 -13.05
CA GLY A 397 -17.97 -7.35 -14.02
C GLY A 397 -18.40 -8.03 -15.33
N ASP A 398 -19.52 -8.74 -15.32
CA ASP A 398 -20.12 -9.41 -16.48
C ASP A 398 -20.75 -8.46 -17.50
N GLY A 399 -20.85 -7.14 -17.21
CA GLY A 399 -21.35 -6.15 -18.17
C GLY A 399 -20.45 -5.98 -19.40
N THR A 400 -19.32 -6.69 -19.43
CA THR A 400 -18.32 -6.75 -20.51
C THR A 400 -18.13 -8.15 -21.11
N ARG A 401 -18.83 -9.19 -20.63
CA ARG A 401 -18.70 -10.55 -21.15
C ARG A 401 -19.98 -10.94 -21.88
N ASP A 402 -19.86 -11.19 -23.18
CA ASP A 402 -20.93 -11.83 -23.94
C ASP A 402 -21.11 -13.26 -23.40
N SER A 403 -22.35 -13.65 -23.10
CA SER A 403 -22.74 -14.97 -22.58
C SER A 403 -22.43 -16.14 -23.52
N LEU A 404 -21.84 -15.86 -24.68
CA LEU A 404 -21.64 -16.79 -25.79
C LEU A 404 -20.27 -17.51 -25.77
N HIS A 405 -19.32 -17.09 -24.93
CA HIS A 405 -18.01 -17.74 -24.86
C HIS A 405 -17.95 -18.66 -23.64
N PRO A 406 -17.75 -19.99 -23.83
CA PRO A 406 -17.68 -20.91 -22.72
C PRO A 406 -16.50 -20.53 -21.81
N TYR A 407 -16.79 -20.53 -20.51
CA TYR A 407 -15.85 -20.19 -19.45
C TYR A 407 -14.78 -21.26 -19.25
N TYR A 408 -15.02 -22.45 -19.80
CA TYR A 408 -14.16 -23.59 -19.67
C TYR A 408 -14.13 -24.44 -20.94
N TRP A 409 -13.01 -25.11 -21.14
CA TRP A 409 -12.77 -26.04 -22.24
C TRP A 409 -12.33 -27.37 -21.66
N VAL A 410 -12.79 -28.47 -22.21
CA VAL A 410 -12.43 -29.82 -21.74
C VAL A 410 -11.83 -30.58 -22.90
N SER A 411 -10.73 -31.28 -22.65
CA SER A 411 -10.18 -32.26 -23.57
C SER A 411 -10.83 -33.61 -23.33
N GLN A 412 -11.37 -34.22 -24.38
CA GLN A 412 -11.96 -35.56 -24.31
C GLN A 412 -10.89 -36.63 -24.13
N ASP A 413 -9.72 -36.45 -24.74
CA ASP A 413 -8.62 -37.43 -24.73
C ASP A 413 -7.82 -37.40 -23.42
N THR A 414 -7.49 -36.20 -22.94
CA THR A 414 -6.63 -36.04 -21.76
C THR A 414 -7.40 -35.80 -20.47
N GLY A 415 -8.70 -35.48 -20.54
CA GLY A 415 -9.51 -35.09 -19.39
C GLY A 415 -9.12 -33.74 -18.79
N ILE A 416 -8.24 -32.96 -19.43
CA ILE A 416 -7.79 -31.66 -18.94
C ILE A 416 -8.91 -30.63 -19.16
N LYS A 417 -9.30 -29.94 -18.09
CA LYS A 417 -10.23 -28.81 -18.08
C LYS A 417 -9.47 -27.49 -17.89
N ILE A 418 -9.68 -26.55 -18.79
CA ILE A 418 -9.15 -25.18 -18.74
C ILE A 418 -10.31 -24.25 -18.38
N SER A 419 -10.21 -23.43 -17.33
CA SER A 419 -11.21 -22.42 -16.95
C SER A 419 -10.60 -21.01 -16.94
N ASP A 420 -11.31 -20.02 -17.49
CA ASP A 420 -10.88 -18.61 -17.54
C ASP A 420 -11.45 -17.77 -16.39
N LEU A 421 -10.78 -17.80 -15.24
CA LEU A 421 -11.16 -17.07 -14.01
C LEU A 421 -10.78 -15.58 -14.01
N THR A 422 -10.70 -14.94 -15.18
CA THR A 422 -10.44 -13.50 -15.28
C THR A 422 -11.50 -12.71 -14.51
N MET A 423 -11.09 -11.74 -13.68
CA MET A 423 -11.98 -10.89 -12.86
C MET A 423 -12.80 -11.60 -11.77
N GLU A 424 -12.66 -12.91 -11.57
CA GLU A 424 -13.25 -13.58 -10.40
C GLU A 424 -12.37 -13.39 -9.16
N ILE A 425 -11.05 -13.55 -9.32
CA ILE A 425 -10.11 -13.47 -8.20
C ILE A 425 -9.38 -12.13 -8.22
N MET A 426 -9.41 -11.45 -7.08
CA MET A 426 -8.73 -10.18 -6.88
C MET A 426 -7.33 -10.39 -6.31
N ARG A 427 -6.38 -9.58 -6.79
CA ARG A 427 -4.97 -9.71 -6.42
C ARG A 427 -4.42 -8.38 -5.93
N PHE A 428 -4.02 -8.33 -4.66
CA PHE A 428 -3.37 -7.16 -4.07
C PHE A 428 -1.92 -7.46 -3.71
N ARG A 429 -1.01 -6.52 -4.02
CA ARG A 429 0.40 -6.64 -3.64
C ARG A 429 0.74 -5.62 -2.55
N LEU A 430 1.17 -6.11 -1.39
CA LEU A 430 1.67 -5.26 -0.31
C LEU A 430 3.19 -5.34 -0.26
N ILE A 431 3.88 -4.21 -0.26
CA ILE A 431 5.34 -4.09 -0.34
C ILE A 431 5.85 -3.30 0.85
N GLY A 432 6.98 -3.72 1.41
CA GLY A 432 7.75 -2.99 2.42
C GLY A 432 7.78 -3.68 3.79
N PRO A 433 8.70 -3.28 4.69
CA PRO A 433 8.92 -3.99 5.94
C PRO A 433 7.70 -3.99 6.87
N LEU A 434 6.96 -2.88 6.96
CA LEU A 434 5.78 -2.79 7.84
C LEU A 434 4.52 -3.40 7.21
N SER A 435 4.57 -3.90 5.96
CA SER A 435 3.38 -4.51 5.36
C SER A 435 2.90 -5.72 6.15
N HIS A 436 3.86 -6.47 6.70
CA HIS A 436 3.57 -7.66 7.48
C HIS A 436 2.84 -7.35 8.79
N CYS A 437 3.32 -6.35 9.53
CA CYS A 437 2.65 -5.89 10.76
C CYS A 437 1.22 -5.40 10.47
N VAL A 438 1.02 -4.67 9.36
CA VAL A 438 -0.31 -4.23 8.94
C VAL A 438 -1.21 -5.44 8.65
N LEU A 439 -0.70 -6.48 7.99
CA LEU A 439 -1.50 -7.69 7.72
C LEU A 439 -1.88 -8.42 9.00
N GLY A 440 -0.95 -8.56 9.95
CA GLY A 440 -1.22 -9.19 11.24
C GLY A 440 -2.25 -8.46 12.10
N GLU A 441 -2.27 -7.12 12.06
CA GLU A 441 -3.27 -6.33 12.80
C GLU A 441 -4.65 -6.33 12.11
N VAL A 442 -4.68 -6.34 10.78
CA VAL A 442 -5.92 -6.17 10.00
C VAL A 442 -6.62 -7.51 9.75
N LEU A 443 -5.89 -8.54 9.34
CA LEU A 443 -6.43 -9.86 9.04
C LEU A 443 -6.41 -10.69 10.33
N LYS A 444 -7.58 -11.15 10.75
CA LYS A 444 -7.73 -12.08 11.89
C LYS A 444 -8.37 -13.35 11.40
N ALA A 445 -7.89 -14.50 11.88
CA ALA A 445 -8.49 -15.78 11.56
C ALA A 445 -9.99 -15.78 11.91
N ALA A 446 -10.80 -16.44 11.09
CA ALA A 446 -12.21 -16.59 11.37
C ALA A 446 -12.42 -17.42 12.65
N PRO A 447 -13.34 -17.04 13.54
CA PRO A 447 -13.65 -17.85 14.71
C PRO A 447 -14.24 -19.21 14.27
N VAL A 448 -13.89 -20.26 15.01
CA VAL A 448 -14.49 -21.59 14.84
C VAL A 448 -15.83 -21.60 15.58
N HIS A 449 -16.90 -21.99 14.91
CA HIS A 449 -18.21 -22.16 15.56
C HIS A 449 -18.20 -23.45 16.37
N SER A 450 -18.56 -23.37 17.65
CA SER A 450 -18.80 -24.54 18.49
C SER A 450 -20.24 -25.00 18.31
N GLU A 451 -20.52 -26.29 18.49
CA GLU A 451 -21.83 -26.93 18.24
C GLU A 451 -23.03 -26.29 18.97
N LEU A 452 -22.80 -25.44 19.99
CA LEU A 452 -23.83 -24.75 20.77
C LEU A 452 -24.26 -23.39 20.20
N GLU A 453 -23.52 -22.78 19.28
CA GLU A 453 -23.92 -21.52 18.66
C GLU A 453 -24.84 -21.83 17.47
N THR A 454 -26.14 -21.93 17.80
CA THR A 454 -27.33 -21.80 16.96
C THR A 454 -27.10 -21.95 15.46
N ILE A 455 -27.73 -22.99 14.90
CA ILE A 455 -27.98 -23.21 13.47
C ILE A 455 -28.44 -21.89 12.81
N GLU A 456 -27.49 -21.08 12.32
CA GLU A 456 -27.80 -19.95 11.46
C GLU A 456 -28.19 -20.56 10.11
N PHE A 457 -29.50 -20.69 9.87
CA PHE A 457 -30.06 -20.98 8.55
C PHE A 457 -29.78 -19.81 7.60
N GLY A 458 -28.52 -19.68 7.19
CA GLY A 458 -28.03 -18.67 6.27
C GLY A 458 -27.20 -19.30 5.15
N PRO A 459 -26.83 -18.52 4.12
CA PRO A 459 -26.09 -18.99 2.95
C PRO A 459 -24.63 -19.45 3.25
N HIS A 460 -24.20 -19.45 4.52
CA HIS A 460 -22.84 -19.75 4.95
C HIS A 460 -22.69 -21.12 5.62
N GLN A 461 -23.64 -22.03 5.39
CA GLN A 461 -23.66 -23.39 5.95
C GLN A 461 -22.37 -24.18 5.68
N TRP A 462 -21.68 -23.92 4.56
CA TRP A 462 -20.42 -24.56 4.21
C TRP A 462 -19.32 -24.38 5.28
N TRP A 463 -19.29 -23.24 5.98
CA TRP A 463 -18.28 -23.01 7.03
C TRP A 463 -18.62 -23.77 8.31
N THR A 464 -19.92 -23.84 8.65
CA THR A 464 -20.40 -24.69 9.75
C THR A 464 -20.11 -26.15 9.47
N GLU A 465 -20.35 -26.63 8.24
CA GLU A 465 -19.99 -27.98 7.81
C GLU A 465 -18.49 -28.24 7.89
N HIS A 466 -17.65 -27.28 7.48
CA HIS A 466 -16.20 -27.37 7.64
C HIS A 466 -15.79 -27.45 9.11
N CYS A 467 -16.42 -26.68 10.00
CA CYS A 467 -16.14 -26.71 11.43
C CYS A 467 -16.61 -27.99 12.14
N ARG A 468 -17.50 -28.80 11.53
CA ARG A 468 -17.91 -30.10 12.10
C ARG A 468 -16.78 -31.14 12.03
N SER A 469 -15.87 -31.02 11.06
CA SER A 469 -14.73 -31.93 10.95
C SER A 469 -13.65 -31.54 11.97
N PRO A 470 -13.28 -32.41 12.92
CA PRO A 470 -12.26 -32.10 13.93
C PRO A 470 -10.88 -31.86 13.30
N ASP A 471 -10.57 -32.54 12.20
CA ASP A 471 -9.33 -32.37 11.45
C ASP A 471 -9.22 -30.98 10.82
N ASP A 472 -10.34 -30.46 10.29
CA ASP A 472 -10.41 -29.15 9.64
C ASP A 472 -10.23 -28.04 10.68
N VAL A 473 -10.86 -28.20 11.85
CA VAL A 473 -10.69 -27.30 12.98
C VAL A 473 -9.25 -27.32 13.50
N ALA A 474 -8.63 -28.49 13.62
CA ALA A 474 -7.23 -28.62 14.01
C ALA A 474 -6.30 -27.94 13.00
N ARG A 475 -6.54 -28.14 11.69
CA ARG A 475 -5.79 -27.47 10.61
C ARG A 475 -5.96 -25.95 10.65
N HIS A 476 -7.16 -25.44 10.85
CA HIS A 476 -7.42 -24.00 10.95
C HIS A 476 -6.71 -23.37 12.16
N ARG A 477 -6.72 -24.03 13.32
CA ARG A 477 -5.95 -23.60 14.51
C ARG A 477 -4.44 -23.58 14.26
N GLN A 478 -3.91 -24.57 13.53
CA GLN A 478 -2.50 -24.58 13.13
C GLN A 478 -2.17 -23.42 12.17
N GLN A 479 -3.04 -23.14 11.19
CA GLN A 479 -2.87 -22.00 10.28
C GLN A 479 -2.86 -20.67 11.03
N GLU A 480 -3.77 -20.50 12.00
CA GLU A 480 -3.81 -19.33 12.88
C GLU A 480 -2.53 -19.19 13.72
N THR A 481 -2.05 -20.28 14.30
CA THR A 481 -0.81 -20.32 15.09
C THR A 481 0.38 -19.90 14.23
N ILE A 482 0.51 -20.45 13.01
CA ILE A 482 1.57 -20.09 12.06
C ILE A 482 1.42 -18.61 11.66
N PHE A 483 0.21 -18.14 11.39
CA PHE A 483 -0.02 -16.75 11.04
C PHE A 483 0.41 -15.80 12.17
N HIS A 484 0.09 -16.11 13.43
CA HIS A 484 0.55 -15.37 14.60
C HIS A 484 2.06 -15.43 14.79
N LEU A 485 2.66 -16.59 14.56
CA LEU A 485 4.10 -16.77 14.57
C LEU A 485 4.78 -15.86 13.55
N LEU A 486 4.21 -15.77 12.34
CA LEU A 486 4.70 -14.83 11.34
C LEU A 486 4.64 -13.40 11.87
N GLN A 487 3.60 -12.96 12.58
CA GLN A 487 3.48 -11.58 13.09
C GLN A 487 4.69 -11.11 13.91
N GLY A 488 5.40 -12.05 14.55
CA GLY A 488 6.65 -11.79 15.24
C GLY A 488 7.88 -11.77 14.34
N ILE A 489 7.77 -11.63 13.01
CA ILE A 489 8.89 -11.47 12.07
C ILE A 489 9.03 -10.01 11.65
N SER A 490 10.26 -9.47 11.66
CA SER A 490 10.53 -8.02 11.50
C SER A 490 10.38 -7.53 10.07
N SER A 491 10.65 -8.41 9.13
CA SER A 491 10.60 -8.11 7.71
C SER A 491 10.16 -9.35 6.92
N PRO A 492 9.30 -9.19 5.90
CA PRO A 492 8.95 -10.28 5.00
C PRO A 492 10.16 -10.82 4.21
N ALA A 493 11.30 -10.11 4.20
CA ALA A 493 12.52 -10.56 3.55
C ALA A 493 13.20 -11.77 4.23
N GLU A 494 12.85 -12.06 5.49
CA GLU A 494 13.34 -13.23 6.22
C GLU A 494 12.68 -14.53 5.76
N ILE A 495 11.52 -14.42 5.11
CA ILE A 495 10.76 -15.57 4.60
C ILE A 495 11.26 -15.92 3.20
N PRO A 496 11.42 -17.22 2.87
CA PRO A 496 11.75 -17.64 1.52
C PRO A 496 10.78 -17.06 0.48
N ALA A 497 11.30 -16.72 -0.69
CA ALA A 497 10.50 -16.09 -1.73
C ALA A 497 9.38 -17.03 -2.20
N GLY A 498 8.19 -16.46 -2.37
CA GLY A 498 7.06 -17.14 -2.99
C GLY A 498 6.29 -18.11 -2.10
N VAL A 499 6.53 -18.15 -0.79
CA VAL A 499 5.74 -18.99 0.13
C VAL A 499 4.25 -18.65 0.06
N VAL A 500 3.43 -19.69 0.02
CA VAL A 500 1.96 -19.60 -0.01
C VAL A 500 1.42 -20.07 1.34
N LEU A 501 0.59 -19.25 1.97
CA LEU A 501 -0.15 -19.59 3.19
C LEU A 501 -1.64 -19.34 2.93
N GLY A 502 -2.44 -20.40 3.06
CA GLY A 502 -3.89 -20.29 3.09
C GLY A 502 -4.38 -20.07 4.52
N LEU A 503 -5.36 -19.18 4.68
CA LEU A 503 -6.00 -18.90 5.96
C LEU A 503 -7.44 -18.45 5.70
N THR A 504 -8.39 -18.96 6.49
CA THR A 504 -9.75 -18.41 6.50
C THR A 504 -9.78 -17.17 7.40
N VAL A 505 -10.10 -16.02 6.83
CA VAL A 505 -10.02 -14.72 7.51
C VAL A 505 -11.43 -14.16 7.73
N GLY A 506 -11.73 -13.74 8.95
CA GLY A 506 -12.96 -13.00 9.24
C GLY A 506 -12.94 -11.61 8.62
N ASP A 507 -14.11 -11.02 8.34
CA ASP A 507 -14.18 -9.72 7.66
C ASP A 507 -13.39 -8.63 8.42
N PRO A 508 -12.30 -8.06 7.84
CA PRO A 508 -11.47 -7.07 8.51
C PRO A 508 -12.21 -5.77 8.83
N ARG A 509 -13.36 -5.51 8.19
CA ARG A 509 -14.18 -4.33 8.46
C ARG A 509 -14.79 -4.33 9.85
N LEU A 510 -14.99 -5.50 10.45
CA LEU A 510 -15.50 -5.63 11.83
C LEU A 510 -14.48 -5.09 12.85
N ASN A 511 -13.18 -5.19 12.52
CA ASN A 511 -12.08 -4.74 13.37
C ASN A 511 -11.59 -3.32 13.03
N LEU A 512 -12.35 -2.55 12.24
CA LEU A 512 -11.88 -1.25 11.73
C LEU A 512 -11.64 -0.24 12.87
N PRO A 513 -10.39 0.25 13.07
CA PRO A 513 -10.10 1.15 14.18
C PRO A 513 -10.74 2.53 13.97
N ARG A 514 -11.24 3.12 15.06
CA ARG A 514 -11.87 4.46 15.04
C ARG A 514 -10.89 5.57 14.64
N LYS A 515 -9.60 5.38 14.91
CA LYS A 515 -8.51 6.32 14.57
C LYS A 515 -7.49 5.59 13.70
N ARG A 516 -6.83 6.34 12.82
CA ARG A 516 -5.71 5.83 12.03
C ARG A 516 -4.52 5.62 12.97
N THR A 517 -4.13 4.37 13.14
CA THR A 517 -2.93 3.96 13.88
C THR A 517 -1.82 3.63 12.90
N LYS A 518 -0.59 3.58 13.40
CA LYS A 518 0.56 3.07 12.66
C LYS A 518 0.87 1.69 13.24
N ALA A 519 0.79 0.65 12.41
CA ALA A 519 1.20 -0.69 12.80
C ALA A 519 2.70 -0.69 13.10
N MET A 520 3.09 -1.31 14.21
CA MET A 520 4.48 -1.43 14.65
C MET A 520 4.74 -2.88 15.06
N PRO A 521 5.97 -3.40 14.84
CA PRO A 521 6.31 -4.73 15.30
C PRO A 521 6.27 -4.77 16.84
N ASP A 522 5.66 -5.82 17.37
CA ASP A 522 5.59 -6.06 18.81
C ASP A 522 6.77 -6.92 19.25
N LEU A 523 7.80 -6.27 19.81
CA LEU A 523 9.04 -6.92 20.26
C LEU A 523 8.81 -8.01 21.31
N SER A 524 7.71 -7.95 22.07
CA SER A 524 7.38 -8.97 23.07
C SER A 524 7.03 -10.33 22.44
N LYS A 525 6.50 -10.33 21.20
CA LYS A 525 6.16 -11.54 20.45
C LYS A 525 7.37 -12.20 19.77
N TYR A 526 8.50 -11.49 19.64
CA TYR A 526 9.74 -12.02 19.03
C TYR A 526 10.51 -12.93 19.99
N SER A 527 10.40 -12.75 21.30
CA SER A 527 11.17 -13.55 22.26
C SER A 527 10.75 -15.03 22.26
N ALA A 528 9.47 -15.29 21.96
CA ALA A 528 8.92 -16.65 21.80
C ALA A 528 9.41 -17.38 20.51
N LEU A 529 10.06 -16.66 19.59
CA LEU A 529 10.43 -17.14 18.24
C LEU A 529 11.88 -17.61 18.10
N LEU A 530 12.77 -17.26 19.04
CA LEU A 530 14.19 -17.62 18.99
C LEU A 530 14.45 -19.13 18.79
N PRO A 531 13.69 -20.05 19.40
CA PRO A 531 13.90 -21.49 19.18
C PRO A 531 13.53 -21.95 17.76
N PHE A 532 12.51 -21.33 17.14
CA PHE A 532 11.98 -21.76 15.84
C PHE A 532 12.83 -21.26 14.66
N VAL A 533 13.33 -20.02 14.75
CA VAL A 533 14.24 -19.45 13.73
C VAL A 533 15.55 -20.24 13.65
N ILE A 534 16.05 -20.74 14.78
CA ILE A 534 17.25 -21.60 14.84
C ILE A 534 16.96 -22.98 14.19
N SER A 535 15.77 -23.54 14.40
CA SER A 535 15.37 -24.83 13.82
C SER A 535 15.22 -24.78 12.29
N VAL A 536 14.58 -23.72 11.76
CA VAL A 536 14.43 -23.53 10.29
C VAL A 536 15.78 -23.30 9.61
N LYS A 537 16.70 -22.57 10.25
CA LYS A 537 18.09 -22.38 9.75
C LYS A 537 18.87 -23.69 9.74
N LYS A 538 18.72 -24.54 10.76
CA LYS A 538 19.36 -25.87 10.81
C LYS A 538 18.85 -26.83 9.73
N GLN A 539 17.55 -26.80 9.41
CA GLN A 539 16.98 -27.69 8.38
C GLN A 539 17.38 -27.32 6.94
N HIS A 540 17.88 -26.10 6.69
CA HIS A 540 18.23 -25.63 5.34
C HIS A 540 19.74 -25.50 5.09
N GLY A 541 20.61 -26.01 5.98
CA GLY A 541 22.04 -26.13 5.72
C GLY A 541 22.75 -24.83 5.32
N TYR A 542 22.31 -23.66 5.81
CA TYR A 542 23.01 -22.41 5.55
C TYR A 542 24.19 -22.27 6.51
N THR A 543 25.39 -22.58 6.03
CA THR A 543 26.65 -22.09 6.60
C THR A 543 26.78 -20.59 6.32
N ASP A 544 27.29 -19.85 7.30
CA ASP A 544 27.45 -18.39 7.26
C ASP A 544 28.22 -17.93 6.01
N PHE A 545 27.49 -17.52 4.98
CA PHE A 545 28.07 -16.82 3.85
C PHE A 545 28.24 -15.34 4.21
N LYS A 546 29.51 -14.94 4.35
CA LYS A 546 29.96 -13.56 4.51
C LYS A 546 29.18 -12.62 3.57
N GLN A 547 28.64 -11.56 4.16
CA GLN A 547 28.01 -10.44 3.47
C GLN A 547 28.92 -9.90 2.34
N ASN A 548 28.59 -10.22 1.10
CA ASN A 548 29.00 -9.41 -0.04
C ASN A 548 27.79 -8.64 -0.55
N SER A 549 27.80 -7.35 -0.24
CA SER A 549 26.79 -6.37 -0.63
C SER A 549 26.85 -6.10 -2.14
N GLN A 550 26.12 -6.89 -2.93
CA GLN A 550 25.55 -6.42 -4.19
C GLN A 550 24.03 -6.49 -4.07
N LEU A 551 23.44 -5.38 -3.65
CA LEU A 551 22.00 -5.18 -3.56
C LEU A 551 21.38 -5.11 -4.97
N GLY A 552 21.13 -6.28 -5.57
CA GLY A 552 20.00 -6.42 -6.47
C GLY A 552 18.72 -6.29 -5.64
N MET A 553 18.05 -5.14 -5.69
CA MET A 553 16.81 -4.91 -4.95
C MET A 553 15.71 -5.88 -5.42
N ARG A 554 15.59 -7.02 -4.75
CA ARG A 554 14.40 -7.87 -4.87
C ARG A 554 13.24 -7.17 -4.13
N LEU A 555 12.13 -6.96 -4.84
CA LEU A 555 10.89 -6.42 -4.29
C LEU A 555 10.27 -7.46 -3.35
N PHE A 556 10.36 -7.26 -2.04
CA PHE A 556 9.72 -8.12 -1.04
C PHE A 556 8.29 -7.63 -0.74
N GLY A 557 7.32 -8.54 -0.81
CA GLY A 557 5.93 -8.19 -0.56
C GLY A 557 4.99 -9.39 -0.58
N TYR A 558 3.85 -9.24 0.07
CA TYR A 558 2.76 -10.21 0.05
C TYR A 558 1.93 -10.02 -1.20
N THR A 559 1.48 -11.13 -1.77
CA THR A 559 0.35 -11.12 -2.69
C THR A 559 -0.83 -11.72 -1.94
N ILE A 560 -1.90 -10.95 -1.79
CA ILE A 560 -3.17 -11.44 -1.27
C ILE A 560 -4.03 -11.79 -2.47
N LEU A 561 -4.54 -13.01 -2.47
CA LEU A 561 -5.60 -13.46 -3.37
C LEU A 561 -6.88 -13.48 -2.56
N THR A 562 -7.91 -12.80 -3.04
CA THR A 562 -9.26 -12.89 -2.48
C THR A 562 -10.20 -13.39 -3.57
N PRO A 563 -10.93 -14.49 -3.34
CA PRO A 563 -11.97 -14.94 -4.25
C PRO A 563 -13.15 -13.96 -4.32
#